data_AF-A0AAE0SAY0-F1
#
_entry.id   AF-A0AAE0SAY0-F1
#
_cell.length_a   1.000
_cell.length_b   1.000
_cell.length_c   1.000
_cell.angle_alpha   90.00
_cell.angle_beta   90.00
_cell.angle_gamma   90.00
#
_symmetry.space_group_name_H-M   'P 1'
#
loop_
_entity.id
_entity.type
_entity.pdbx_description
1 polymer ?
#
loop_
_entity_poly.entity_id
_entity_poly.type
_entity_poly.pdbx_seq_one_letter_code
_entity_poly.pdbx_strand_id
1 'polypeptide(L)'
;MCDDLFDADVPDELIEAKQWHKTESELTREGFRNGLSEGQEISLQDGFNQGFADAADILFPFAELRGQISAFLSFEFINNQDIGKEKESALQELVDEVSSYEASIIKSVSEIVSSTDNTSIQRACIDSDNPGGISVEEKSVSAPRKRDSSDGIPLEQDINFQRTNKLIVNKSSFADIQKKLQYFKEKLKTILS
;
A
#
# COMPACT_ATOMS: atom_id res chain seq x y z
N MET A 1 -18.18 -64.93 -20.11
CA MET A 1 -17.25 -64.97 -18.96
C MET A 1 -15.86 -64.77 -19.51
N CYS A 2 -15.28 -63.59 -19.28
CA CYS A 2 -13.86 -63.29 -19.20
C CYS A 2 -13.77 -61.78 -18.87
N ASP A 3 -14.14 -61.43 -17.62
CA ASP A 3 -14.00 -60.09 -17.04
C ASP A 3 -12.69 -59.99 -16.23
N ASP A 4 -11.58 -60.57 -16.72
CA ASP A 4 -10.30 -60.62 -15.99
C ASP A 4 -9.16 -60.04 -16.85
N LEU A 5 -9.23 -58.75 -17.21
CA LEU A 5 -8.14 -58.05 -17.93
C LEU A 5 -7.54 -56.87 -17.16
N PHE A 6 -7.93 -56.64 -15.90
CA PHE A 6 -7.43 -55.50 -15.11
C PHE A 6 -7.23 -55.84 -13.63
N ASP A 7 -6.38 -56.82 -13.33
CA ASP A 7 -5.80 -57.01 -11.98
C ASP A 7 -4.30 -57.28 -12.10
N ALA A 8 -3.59 -56.37 -12.77
CA ALA A 8 -2.15 -56.30 -12.59
C ALA A 8 -1.92 -55.70 -11.20
N ASP A 9 -1.52 -56.52 -10.23
CA ASP A 9 -1.05 -56.09 -8.91
C ASP A 9 0.10 -55.08 -9.11
N VAL A 10 -0.24 -53.79 -9.15
CA VAL A 10 0.77 -52.73 -9.17
C VAL A 10 1.34 -52.69 -7.75
N PRO A 11 2.67 -52.87 -7.57
CA PRO A 11 3.25 -52.86 -6.25
C PRO A 11 2.92 -51.55 -5.52
N ASP A 12 2.46 -51.66 -4.27
CA ASP A 12 2.08 -50.51 -3.44
C ASP A 12 3.19 -49.44 -3.39
N GLU A 13 4.46 -49.86 -3.40
CA GLU A 13 5.64 -48.98 -3.47
C GLU A 13 5.66 -48.06 -4.70
N LEU A 14 5.18 -48.52 -5.87
CA LEU A 14 5.07 -47.71 -7.08
C LEU A 14 3.90 -46.74 -7.02
N ILE A 15 2.80 -47.14 -6.36
CA ILE A 15 1.64 -46.28 -6.11
C ILE A 15 2.04 -45.16 -5.16
N GLU A 16 2.74 -45.48 -4.07
CA GLU A 16 3.28 -44.52 -3.12
C GLU A 16 4.23 -43.55 -3.81
N ALA A 17 5.24 -44.02 -4.56
CA ALA A 17 6.19 -43.16 -5.27
C ALA A 17 5.49 -42.18 -6.23
N LYS A 18 4.45 -42.64 -6.94
CA LYS A 18 3.65 -41.79 -7.82
C LYS A 18 2.85 -40.72 -7.05
N GLN A 19 2.28 -41.08 -5.90
CA GLN A 19 1.58 -40.14 -5.03
C GLN A 19 2.55 -39.10 -4.46
N TRP A 20 3.72 -39.52 -3.98
CA TRP A 20 4.78 -38.63 -3.49
C TRP A 20 5.19 -37.62 -4.56
N HIS A 21 5.48 -38.07 -5.78
CA HIS A 21 5.88 -37.16 -6.87
C HIS A 21 4.76 -36.18 -7.25
N LYS A 22 3.50 -36.62 -7.20
CA LYS A 22 2.34 -35.74 -7.42
C LYS A 22 2.26 -34.67 -6.33
N THR A 23 2.33 -35.07 -5.06
CA THR A 23 2.27 -34.15 -3.92
C THR A 23 3.45 -33.17 -3.92
N GLU A 24 4.65 -33.63 -4.27
CA GLU A 24 5.84 -32.77 -4.38
C GLU A 24 5.69 -31.71 -5.48
N SER A 25 5.17 -32.10 -6.65
CA SER A 25 4.87 -31.18 -7.75
C SER A 25 3.80 -30.16 -7.38
N GLU A 26 2.73 -30.61 -6.73
CA GLU A 26 1.64 -29.74 -6.25
C GLU A 26 2.15 -28.73 -5.22
N LEU A 27 2.93 -29.18 -4.23
CA LEU A 27 3.50 -28.32 -3.20
C LEU A 27 4.48 -27.29 -3.80
N THR A 28 5.28 -27.68 -4.79
CA THR A 28 6.22 -26.78 -5.47
C THR A 28 5.49 -25.68 -6.23
N ARG A 29 4.45 -26.06 -6.99
CA ARG A 29 3.65 -25.09 -7.76
C ARG A 29 2.87 -24.16 -6.83
N GLU A 30 2.31 -24.70 -5.76
CA GLU A 30 1.58 -23.91 -4.76
C GLU A 30 2.53 -22.95 -4.03
N GLY A 31 3.71 -23.40 -3.62
CA GLY A 31 4.72 -22.54 -3.01
C GLY A 31 5.15 -21.39 -3.91
N PHE A 32 5.35 -21.63 -5.21
CA PHE A 32 5.68 -20.58 -6.16
C PHE A 32 4.54 -19.57 -6.33
N ARG A 33 3.30 -20.05 -6.48
CA ARG A 33 2.13 -19.18 -6.61
C ARG A 33 1.93 -18.33 -5.34
N ASN A 34 2.06 -18.94 -4.17
CA ASN A 34 1.88 -18.27 -2.89
C ASN A 34 2.99 -17.23 -2.68
N GLY A 35 4.25 -17.59 -2.91
CA GLY A 35 5.37 -16.65 -2.80
C GLY A 35 5.27 -15.47 -3.78
N LEU A 36 4.80 -15.70 -5.01
CA LEU A 36 4.55 -14.62 -5.97
C LEU A 36 3.42 -13.70 -5.49
N SER A 37 2.32 -14.28 -5.00
CA SER A 37 1.18 -13.51 -4.47
C SER A 37 1.55 -12.69 -3.24
N GLU A 38 2.24 -13.31 -2.27
CA GLU A 38 2.71 -12.67 -1.04
C GLU A 38 3.68 -11.54 -1.36
N GLY A 39 4.63 -11.74 -2.28
CA GLY A 39 5.57 -10.69 -2.70
C GLY A 39 4.87 -9.49 -3.35
N GLN A 40 3.84 -9.73 -4.16
CA GLN A 40 3.04 -8.65 -4.75
C GLN A 40 2.25 -7.88 -3.69
N GLU A 41 1.64 -8.59 -2.75
CA GLU A 41 0.87 -7.98 -1.67
C GLU A 41 1.75 -7.12 -0.75
N ILE A 42 2.93 -7.64 -0.35
CA ILE A 42 3.91 -6.90 0.46
C ILE A 42 4.34 -5.63 -0.28
N SER A 43 4.75 -5.75 -1.54
CA SER A 43 5.19 -4.58 -2.32
C SER A 43 4.08 -3.54 -2.50
N LEU A 44 2.83 -3.98 -2.66
CA LEU A 44 1.68 -3.08 -2.77
C LEU A 44 1.41 -2.38 -1.43
N GLN A 45 1.46 -3.12 -0.33
CA GLN A 45 1.23 -2.59 1.01
C GLN A 45 2.32 -1.59 1.41
N ASP A 46 3.58 -1.87 1.09
CA ASP A 46 4.69 -0.93 1.32
C ASP A 46 4.51 0.37 0.53
N GLY A 47 4.09 0.26 -0.73
CA GLY A 47 3.76 1.42 -1.56
C GLY A 47 2.59 2.24 -0.97
N PHE A 48 1.54 1.56 -0.51
CA PHE A 48 0.41 2.20 0.15
C PHE A 48 0.81 2.89 1.46
N ASN A 49 1.54 2.20 2.33
CA ASN A 49 2.00 2.72 3.62
C ASN A 49 2.85 3.97 3.44
N GLN A 50 3.77 3.96 2.48
CA GLN A 50 4.61 5.11 2.17
C GLN A 50 3.78 6.29 1.63
N GLY A 51 2.90 6.03 0.65
CA GLY A 51 2.04 7.07 0.09
C GLY A 51 1.09 7.67 1.13
N PHE A 52 0.56 6.84 2.04
CA PHE A 52 -0.27 7.28 3.15
C PHE A 52 0.51 8.16 4.12
N ALA A 53 1.70 7.74 4.55
CA ALA A 53 2.55 8.52 5.46
C ALA A 53 2.91 9.89 4.87
N ASP A 54 3.35 9.92 3.61
CA ASP A 54 3.70 11.16 2.92
C ASP A 54 2.51 12.11 2.79
N ALA A 55 1.32 11.58 2.45
CA ALA A 55 0.10 12.39 2.35
C ALA A 55 -0.38 12.88 3.73
N ALA A 56 -0.28 12.04 4.76
CA ALA A 56 -0.68 12.38 6.13
C ALA A 56 0.17 13.52 6.69
N ASP A 57 1.49 13.50 6.48
CA ASP A 57 2.40 14.56 6.93
C ASP A 57 2.02 15.95 6.37
N ILE A 58 1.41 15.98 5.19
CA ILE A 58 0.99 17.21 4.52
C ILE A 58 -0.43 17.62 4.92
N LEU A 59 -1.39 16.69 4.87
CA LEU A 59 -2.82 16.99 5.00
C LEU A 59 -3.32 17.00 6.45
N PHE A 60 -2.71 16.20 7.32
CA PHE A 60 -3.17 16.07 8.71
C PHE A 60 -3.18 17.41 9.47
N PRO A 61 -2.16 18.30 9.35
CA PRO A 61 -2.18 19.58 10.04
C PRO A 61 -3.32 20.52 9.61
N PHE A 62 -3.77 20.45 8.36
CA PHE A 62 -4.92 21.24 7.87
C PHE A 62 -6.22 20.64 8.39
N ALA A 63 -6.35 19.31 8.37
CA ALA A 63 -7.50 18.61 8.91
C ALA A 63 -7.66 18.87 10.42
N GLU A 64 -6.54 18.88 11.17
CA GLU A 64 -6.50 19.27 12.58
C GLU A 64 -6.99 20.71 12.77
N LEU A 65 -6.46 21.65 11.99
CA LEU A 65 -6.84 23.06 12.08
C LEU A 65 -8.33 23.26 11.80
N ARG A 66 -8.87 22.63 10.75
CA ARG A 66 -10.30 22.64 10.45
C ARG A 66 -11.09 22.06 11.61
N GLY A 67 -10.66 20.92 12.15
CA GLY A 67 -11.29 20.28 13.30
C GLY A 67 -11.33 21.18 14.53
N GLN A 68 -10.24 21.88 14.83
CA GLN A 68 -10.18 22.85 15.93
C GLN A 68 -11.19 23.98 15.73
N ILE A 69 -11.22 24.60 14.54
CA ILE A 69 -12.14 25.71 14.26
C ILE A 69 -13.60 25.26 14.33
N SER A 70 -13.92 24.10 13.74
CA SER A 70 -15.27 23.52 13.80
C SER A 70 -15.68 23.16 15.23
N ALA A 71 -14.74 22.68 16.06
CA ALA A 71 -14.98 22.39 17.46
C ALA A 71 -15.28 23.68 18.25
N PHE A 72 -14.54 24.76 18.01
CA PHE A 72 -14.82 26.08 18.59
C PHE A 72 -16.22 26.56 18.21
N LEU A 73 -16.55 26.61 16.91
CA LEU A 73 -17.88 27.01 16.44
C LEU A 73 -19.01 26.17 17.08
N SER A 74 -18.81 24.86 17.18
CA SER A 74 -19.79 23.95 17.79
C SER A 74 -19.94 24.19 19.30
N PHE A 75 -18.84 24.42 20.01
CA PHE A 75 -18.85 24.69 21.45
C PHE A 75 -19.60 25.99 21.77
N GLU A 76 -19.35 27.05 21.01
CA GLU A 76 -20.01 28.34 21.21
C GLU A 76 -21.52 28.26 20.94
N PHE A 77 -21.91 27.55 19.88
CA PHE A 77 -23.31 27.27 19.57
C PHE A 77 -24.03 26.54 20.71
N ILE A 78 -23.42 25.50 21.29
CA ILE A 78 -24.00 24.73 22.38
C ILE A 78 -24.14 25.58 23.66
N ASN A 79 -23.18 26.47 23.92
CA ASN A 79 -23.14 27.26 25.14
C ASN A 79 -23.98 28.56 25.09
N ASN A 80 -24.69 28.82 23.99
CA ASN A 80 -25.41 30.09 23.74
C ASN A 80 -24.54 31.33 23.98
N GLN A 81 -23.23 31.22 23.76
CA GLN A 81 -22.35 32.37 23.83
C GLN A 81 -22.44 33.16 22.53
N ASP A 82 -22.78 34.43 22.62
CA ASP A 82 -22.73 35.35 21.49
C ASP A 82 -21.28 35.82 21.30
N ILE A 83 -20.50 35.02 20.57
CA ILE A 83 -19.14 35.37 20.11
C ILE A 83 -19.13 36.54 19.11
N GLY A 84 -20.30 37.08 18.76
CA GLY A 84 -20.47 38.12 17.77
C GLY A 84 -20.46 37.54 16.36
N LYS A 85 -21.50 37.86 15.59
CA LYS A 85 -21.68 37.40 14.19
C LYS A 85 -20.46 37.66 13.29
N GLU A 86 -19.67 38.69 13.60
CA GLU A 86 -18.42 38.99 12.89
C GLU A 86 -17.37 37.90 13.09
N LYS A 87 -17.12 37.47 14.34
CA LYS A 87 -16.14 36.41 14.64
C LYS A 87 -16.62 35.07 14.10
N GLU A 88 -17.91 34.76 14.25
CA GLU A 88 -18.51 33.54 13.70
C GLU A 88 -18.32 33.48 12.18
N SER A 89 -18.65 34.56 11.46
CA SER A 89 -18.45 34.64 10.01
C SER A 89 -16.96 34.52 9.62
N ALA A 90 -16.05 35.14 10.38
CA ALA A 90 -14.61 35.05 10.11
C ALA A 90 -14.06 33.63 10.32
N LEU A 91 -14.55 32.91 11.33
CA LEU A 91 -14.18 31.50 11.57
C LEU A 91 -14.75 30.58 10.48
N GLN A 92 -15.99 30.82 10.04
CA GLN A 92 -16.59 30.05 8.95
C GLN A 92 -15.84 30.27 7.62
N GLU A 93 -15.50 31.52 7.30
CA GLU A 93 -14.69 31.85 6.13
C GLU A 93 -13.31 31.19 6.22
N LEU A 94 -12.70 31.14 7.41
CA LEU A 94 -11.42 30.46 7.61
C LEU A 94 -11.52 28.95 7.38
N VAL A 95 -12.59 28.29 7.83
CA VAL A 95 -12.86 26.87 7.54
C VAL A 95 -12.97 26.62 6.04
N ASP A 96 -13.69 27.48 5.33
CA ASP A 96 -13.87 27.37 3.89
C ASP A 96 -12.55 27.61 3.15
N GLU A 97 -11.75 28.59 3.57
CA GLU A 97 -10.42 28.87 3.00
C GLU A 97 -9.48 27.67 3.19
N VAL A 98 -9.41 27.10 4.40
CA VAL A 98 -8.60 25.91 4.69
C VAL A 98 -9.06 24.71 3.85
N SER A 99 -10.38 24.47 3.77
CA SER A 99 -10.94 23.35 2.99
C SER A 99 -10.66 23.49 1.49
N SER A 100 -10.74 24.70 0.95
CA SER A 100 -10.40 24.97 -0.44
C SER A 100 -8.93 24.71 -0.75
N TYR A 101 -8.04 25.03 0.20
CA TYR A 101 -6.60 24.81 0.06
C TYR A 101 -6.24 23.33 0.15
N GLU A 102 -6.85 22.58 1.08
CA GLU A 102 -6.74 21.11 1.15
C GLU A 102 -7.12 20.46 -0.19
N ALA A 103 -8.26 20.85 -0.75
CA ALA A 103 -8.73 20.33 -2.04
C ALA A 103 -7.76 20.65 -3.19
N SER A 104 -7.15 21.84 -3.17
CA SER A 104 -6.12 22.21 -4.15
C SER A 104 -4.87 21.33 -4.02
N ILE A 105 -4.41 21.02 -2.80
CA ILE A 105 -3.26 20.13 -2.58
C ILE A 105 -3.58 18.73 -3.11
N ILE A 106 -4.73 18.17 -2.74
CA ILE A 106 -5.15 16.83 -3.17
C ILE A 106 -5.20 16.75 -4.70
N LYS A 107 -5.73 17.78 -5.36
CA LYS A 107 -5.78 17.85 -6.83
C LYS A 107 -4.38 17.85 -7.43
N SER A 108 -3.45 18.68 -6.93
CA SER A 108 -2.07 18.71 -7.42
C SER A 108 -1.37 17.36 -7.24
N VAL A 109 -1.59 16.69 -6.11
CA VAL A 109 -1.05 15.34 -5.88
C VAL A 109 -1.61 14.33 -6.88
N SER A 110 -2.93 14.35 -7.12
CA SER A 110 -3.59 13.45 -8.07
C SER A 110 -3.11 13.63 -9.52
N GLU A 111 -2.82 14.86 -9.94
CA GLU A 111 -2.27 15.18 -11.27
C GLU A 111 -0.85 14.62 -11.45
N ILE A 112 -0.03 14.67 -10.38
CA ILE A 112 1.32 14.09 -10.38
C ILE A 112 1.25 12.57 -10.48
N VAL A 113 0.40 11.92 -9.68
CA VAL A 113 0.26 10.46 -9.65
C VAL A 113 -0.23 9.92 -11.01
N SER A 114 -1.21 10.58 -11.62
CA SER A 114 -1.72 10.19 -12.95
C SER A 114 -0.65 10.26 -14.05
N SER A 115 0.40 11.07 -13.85
CA SER A 115 1.49 11.23 -14.81
C SER A 115 2.57 10.13 -14.69
N THR A 116 2.62 9.41 -13.57
CA THR A 116 3.67 8.41 -13.26
C THR A 116 3.29 6.95 -13.57
N ASP A 117 2.01 6.64 -13.78
CA ASP A 117 1.48 5.26 -13.86
C ASP A 117 1.79 4.46 -15.16
N ASN A 118 2.69 4.93 -16.03
CA ASN A 118 3.03 4.20 -17.27
C ASN A 118 4.20 3.19 -17.14
N THR A 119 4.68 2.91 -15.92
CA THR A 119 5.83 2.02 -15.73
C THR A 119 5.61 1.07 -14.55
N SER A 120 5.67 -0.23 -14.84
CA SER A 120 6.08 -1.29 -13.90
C SER A 120 5.01 -2.12 -13.19
N ILE A 121 4.00 -2.63 -13.90
CA ILE A 121 3.54 -4.02 -13.66
C ILE A 121 3.35 -4.71 -15.01
N GLN A 122 4.43 -5.24 -15.57
CA GLN A 122 4.31 -6.30 -16.59
C GLN A 122 3.70 -7.51 -15.88
N ARG A 123 2.38 -7.65 -16.03
CA ARG A 123 1.65 -8.84 -15.63
C ARG A 123 2.15 -10.00 -16.49
N ALA A 124 3.05 -10.80 -15.96
CA ALA A 124 3.33 -12.11 -16.52
C ALA A 124 2.11 -13.00 -16.27
N CYS A 125 1.10 -12.89 -17.13
CA CYS A 125 0.07 -13.90 -17.26
C CYS A 125 0.78 -15.16 -17.77
N ILE A 126 1.05 -16.11 -16.89
CA ILE A 126 1.36 -17.48 -17.32
C ILE A 126 0.01 -18.11 -17.63
N ASP A 127 -0.41 -18.00 -18.90
CA ASP A 127 -1.50 -18.80 -19.44
C ASP A 127 -1.07 -20.27 -19.38
N SER A 128 -1.58 -20.99 -18.39
CA SER A 128 -1.25 -22.39 -18.16
C SER A 128 -2.37 -23.30 -18.65
N ASP A 129 -2.73 -23.18 -19.93
CA ASP A 129 -3.48 -24.21 -20.66
C ASP A 129 -2.52 -24.98 -21.58
N ASN A 130 -1.70 -25.86 -21.00
CA ASN A 130 -1.08 -26.95 -21.75
C ASN A 130 -0.87 -28.20 -20.87
N PRO A 131 -1.66 -29.27 -21.04
CA PRO A 131 -1.41 -30.57 -20.42
C PRO A 131 -0.43 -31.39 -21.29
N GLY A 132 0.64 -30.77 -21.78
CA GLY A 132 1.67 -31.40 -22.59
C GLY A 132 2.94 -31.55 -21.77
N GLY A 133 3.33 -32.79 -21.45
CA GLY A 133 4.48 -33.13 -20.63
C GLY A 133 5.73 -32.36 -20.98
N ILE A 134 6.25 -31.61 -20.00
CA ILE A 134 7.59 -31.06 -20.05
C ILE A 134 8.50 -32.13 -19.45
N SER A 135 9.26 -32.81 -20.32
CA SER A 135 10.49 -33.50 -19.93
C SER A 135 11.44 -32.42 -19.40
N VAL A 136 11.53 -32.31 -18.07
CA VAL A 136 12.55 -31.49 -17.42
C VAL A 136 13.85 -32.28 -17.48
N GLU A 137 14.76 -31.87 -18.38
CA GLU A 137 16.17 -32.22 -18.24
C GLU A 137 16.64 -31.73 -16.87
N GLU A 138 17.10 -32.69 -16.06
CA GLU A 138 17.73 -32.45 -14.77
C GLU A 138 18.88 -31.45 -14.92
N LYS A 139 18.66 -30.22 -14.47
CA LYS A 139 19.73 -29.38 -13.97
C LYS A 139 19.57 -29.31 -12.45
N SER A 140 20.31 -30.19 -11.80
CA SER A 140 20.50 -30.26 -10.36
C SER A 140 20.92 -28.90 -9.80
N VAL A 141 19.95 -28.12 -9.34
CA VAL A 141 20.18 -27.01 -8.42
C VAL A 141 19.89 -27.52 -7.03
N SER A 142 20.96 -27.82 -6.29
CA SER A 142 20.89 -28.23 -4.90
C SER A 142 20.18 -27.15 -4.08
N ALA A 143 19.03 -27.48 -3.52
CA ALA A 143 18.37 -26.66 -2.52
C ALA A 143 19.18 -26.69 -1.20
N PRO A 144 19.54 -25.56 -0.60
CA PRO A 144 20.07 -25.58 0.75
C PRO A 144 18.89 -25.72 1.73
N ARG A 145 18.70 -26.92 2.28
CA ARG A 145 17.93 -27.12 3.51
C ARG A 145 18.75 -26.58 4.69
N LYS A 146 18.27 -25.52 5.35
CA LYS A 146 18.36 -25.36 6.81
C LYS A 146 17.17 -24.53 7.32
N ARG A 147 16.25 -25.20 8.01
CA ARG A 147 15.48 -24.59 9.10
C ARG A 147 16.22 -24.96 10.38
N ASP A 148 16.63 -23.96 11.15
CA ASP A 148 16.30 -23.85 12.57
C ASP A 148 17.00 -22.64 13.22
N SER A 149 16.25 -22.03 14.14
CA SER A 149 16.65 -21.11 15.20
C SER A 149 16.93 -19.65 14.83
N SER A 150 16.00 -18.81 15.26
CA SER A 150 16.23 -17.54 15.98
C SER A 150 17.57 -16.85 15.71
N ASP A 151 17.58 -15.91 14.79
CA ASP A 151 18.23 -14.60 14.96
C ASP A 151 17.80 -13.73 13.78
N GLY A 152 17.23 -12.57 14.08
CA GLY A 152 16.85 -11.59 13.06
C GLY A 152 18.09 -11.13 12.32
N ILE A 153 18.16 -11.38 11.01
CA ILE A 153 19.15 -10.77 10.13
C ILE A 153 18.42 -9.71 9.30
N PRO A 154 18.83 -8.43 9.38
CA PRO A 154 18.23 -7.34 8.63
C PRO A 154 18.35 -7.55 7.13
N LEU A 155 17.23 -7.48 6.41
CA LEU A 155 17.19 -7.34 4.96
C LEU A 155 17.62 -5.91 4.58
N GLU A 156 18.90 -5.61 4.71
CA GLU A 156 19.54 -4.54 3.94
C GLU A 156 19.82 -5.08 2.54
N GLN A 157 18.87 -4.92 1.61
CA GLN A 157 19.10 -4.72 0.18
C GLN A 157 17.75 -4.64 -0.55
N ASP A 158 17.17 -3.44 -0.55
CA ASP A 158 16.70 -2.77 -1.77
C ASP A 158 16.27 -1.33 -1.45
N ILE A 159 17.26 -0.54 -1.01
CA ILE A 159 17.13 0.86 -0.59
C ILE A 159 16.99 1.81 -1.80
N ASN A 160 16.69 1.30 -3.01
CA ASN A 160 16.74 2.08 -4.24
C ASN A 160 15.42 2.23 -5.00
N PHE A 161 14.32 1.63 -4.53
CA PHE A 161 12.97 1.97 -5.03
C PHE A 161 12.35 3.17 -4.29
N GLN A 162 12.96 3.57 -3.17
CA GLN A 162 12.52 4.66 -2.29
C GLN A 162 12.77 6.09 -2.84
N ARG A 163 13.36 6.24 -4.04
CA ARG A 163 13.75 7.56 -4.57
C ARG A 163 12.71 8.27 -5.42
N THR A 164 11.67 7.59 -5.87
CA THR A 164 10.73 8.18 -6.85
C THR A 164 9.52 8.87 -6.22
N ASN A 165 9.16 8.56 -4.97
CA ASN A 165 7.97 9.16 -4.33
C ASN A 165 8.25 10.39 -3.46
N LYS A 166 9.53 10.74 -3.23
CA LYS A 166 9.91 12.01 -2.58
C LYS A 166 9.64 13.27 -3.45
N LEU A 167 8.89 13.10 -4.55
CA LEU A 167 8.53 14.08 -5.55
C LEU A 167 7.06 14.55 -5.46
N ILE A 168 6.23 13.96 -4.60
CA ILE A 168 4.80 14.32 -4.51
C ILE A 168 4.63 15.80 -4.10
N VAL A 169 5.61 16.34 -3.38
CA VAL A 169 5.74 17.78 -3.17
C VAL A 169 7.23 18.14 -3.31
N ASN A 170 7.60 18.85 -4.36
CA ASN A 170 8.94 19.43 -4.49
C ASN A 170 9.28 20.19 -3.19
N LYS A 171 10.52 20.13 -2.69
CA LYS A 171 10.93 20.80 -1.44
C LYS A 171 10.50 22.28 -1.37
N SER A 172 10.44 22.96 -2.51
CA SER A 172 9.90 24.33 -2.62
C SER A 172 8.41 24.41 -2.28
N SER A 173 7.60 23.50 -2.82
CA SER A 173 6.16 23.43 -2.57
C SER A 173 5.84 23.04 -1.13
N PHE A 174 6.66 22.20 -0.48
CA PHE A 174 6.44 21.84 0.93
C PHE A 174 6.67 23.05 1.84
N ALA A 175 7.70 23.84 1.58
CA ALA A 175 7.94 25.07 2.33
C ALA A 175 6.77 26.07 2.17
N ASP A 176 6.16 26.13 0.99
CA ASP A 176 5.02 27.02 0.75
C ASP A 176 3.73 26.53 1.45
N ILE A 177 3.51 25.21 1.48
CA ILE A 177 2.43 24.60 2.28
C ILE A 177 2.62 24.91 3.77
N GLN A 178 3.83 24.76 4.31
CA GLN A 178 4.13 25.08 5.71
C GLN A 178 3.93 26.56 6.03
N LYS A 179 4.31 27.47 5.12
CA LYS A 179 4.02 28.91 5.27
C LYS A 179 2.53 29.18 5.29
N LYS A 180 1.75 28.54 4.40
CA LYS A 180 0.30 28.73 4.34
C LYS A 180 -0.38 28.16 5.59
N LEU A 181 0.09 27.03 6.11
CA LEU A 181 -0.35 26.49 7.40
C LEU A 181 -0.09 27.48 8.55
N GLN A 182 1.10 28.06 8.61
CA GLN A 182 1.42 29.07 9.63
C GLN A 182 0.53 30.31 9.50
N TYR A 183 0.29 30.78 8.27
CA TYR A 183 -0.64 31.88 8.01
C TYR A 183 -2.03 31.61 8.58
N PHE A 184 -2.58 30.42 8.37
CA PHE A 184 -3.89 30.07 8.91
C PHE A 184 -3.90 29.99 10.42
N LYS A 185 -2.85 29.46 11.04
CA LYS A 185 -2.71 29.43 12.52
C LYS A 185 -2.68 30.83 13.11
N GLU A 186 -1.93 31.76 12.51
CA GLU A 186 -1.90 33.16 12.98
C GLU A 186 -3.24 33.88 12.73
N LYS A 187 -3.90 33.61 11.60
CA LYS A 187 -5.24 34.15 11.30
C LYS A 187 -6.27 33.66 12.33
N LEU A 188 -6.26 32.38 12.68
CA LEU A 188 -7.10 31.83 13.75
C LEU A 188 -6.83 32.53 15.10
N LYS A 189 -5.55 32.64 15.48
CA LYS A 189 -5.16 33.30 16.73
C LYS A 189 -5.62 34.77 16.77
N THR A 190 -5.58 35.46 15.64
CA THR A 190 -6.04 36.86 15.52
C THR A 190 -7.55 36.98 15.71
N ILE A 191 -8.34 36.04 15.18
CA ILE A 191 -9.81 36.04 15.33
C ILE A 191 -10.22 35.74 16.77
N LEU A 192 -9.49 34.83 17.43
CA LEU A 192 -9.75 34.42 18.81
C LEU A 192 -9.22 35.41 19.86
N SER A 193 -8.29 36.30 19.50
CA SER A 193 -7.82 37.38 20.37
C SER A 193 -8.87 38.47 20.59
#